data_AF-A0A1I6K2Z1-F1
#
_entry.id   AF-A0A1I6K2Z1-F1
#
_cell.length_a   1.000
_cell.length_b   1.000
_cell.length_c   1.000
_cell.angle_alpha   90.00
_cell.angle_beta   90.00
_cell.angle_gamma   90.00
#
_symmetry.space_group_name_H-M   'P 1'
#
loop_
_entity.id
_entity.type
_entity.pdbx_description
1 polymer ?
#
loop_
_entity_poly.entity_id
_entity_poly.type
_entity_poly.pdbx_seq_one_letter_code
_entity_poly.pdbx_strand_id
1 'polypeptide(L)'
;MLVIIYWNCVALVLAVTITRGGRPEQFAGVILVLASALGLAAASDPDTSFREVEWDIFAIDILSFGGLLALALRANRYWPSCTAGLKLAPIAGHIAKAIDPGSIAQHSYGWLNVVLTYPFMAVIVVAVLRHRTRAQRHGVDAPWR
;
A
#
# COMPACT_ATOMS: atom_id res chain seq x y z
N MET A 1 -12.97 -10.26 13.29
CA MET A 1 -13.54 -10.47 11.93
C MET A 1 -12.85 -9.62 10.86
N LEU A 2 -12.79 -8.28 11.00
CA LEU A 2 -12.18 -7.38 10.01
C LEU A 2 -10.70 -7.67 9.69
N VAL A 3 -9.88 -7.96 10.71
CA VAL A 3 -8.45 -8.30 10.54
C VAL A 3 -8.26 -9.55 9.67
N ILE A 4 -9.08 -10.57 9.87
CA ILE A 4 -9.03 -11.81 9.08
C ILE A 4 -9.38 -11.51 7.62
N ILE A 5 -10.43 -10.73 7.38
CA ILE A 5 -10.83 -10.34 6.02
C ILE A 5 -9.69 -9.58 5.33
N TYR A 6 -9.09 -8.61 6.03
CA TYR A 6 -7.96 -7.85 5.51
C TYR A 6 -6.79 -8.74 5.09
N TRP A 7 -6.37 -9.66 5.96
CA TRP A 7 -5.26 -10.57 5.65
C TRP A 7 -5.57 -11.56 4.53
N ASN A 8 -6.82 -12.02 4.41
CA ASN A 8 -7.27 -12.80 3.27
C ASN A 8 -7.20 -11.98 1.96
N CYS A 9 -7.59 -10.70 2.00
CA CYS A 9 -7.45 -9.79 0.86
C CYS A 9 -5.97 -9.58 0.48
N VAL A 10 -5.09 -9.31 1.45
CA VAL A 10 -3.63 -9.20 1.22
C VAL A 10 -3.09 -10.47 0.55
N ALA A 11 -3.41 -11.64 1.10
CA ALA A 11 -2.95 -12.93 0.59
C ALA A 11 -3.47 -13.19 -0.84
N LEU A 12 -4.73 -12.86 -1.12
CA LEU A 12 -5.32 -13.00 -2.45
C LEU A 12 -4.64 -12.07 -3.46
N VAL A 13 -4.39 -10.81 -3.09
CA VAL A 13 -3.68 -9.86 -3.97
C VAL A 13 -2.28 -10.36 -4.25
N LEU A 14 -1.54 -10.81 -3.24
CA LEU A 14 -0.21 -11.39 -3.42
C LEU A 14 -0.24 -12.61 -4.35
N ALA A 15 -1.17 -13.54 -4.14
CA ALA A 15 -1.32 -14.71 -4.99
C ALA A 15 -1.59 -14.30 -6.45
N VAL A 16 -2.45 -13.31 -6.66
CA VAL A 16 -2.77 -12.78 -8.00
C VAL A 16 -1.56 -12.10 -8.65
N THR A 17 -0.79 -11.30 -7.92
CA THR A 17 0.40 -10.64 -8.50
C THR A 17 1.50 -11.64 -8.83
N ILE A 18 1.75 -12.63 -7.99
CA ILE A 18 2.76 -13.67 -8.24
C ILE A 18 2.38 -14.54 -9.44
N THR A 19 1.12 -14.99 -9.50
CA THR A 19 0.69 -15.95 -10.53
C THR A 19 0.38 -15.31 -11.88
N ARG A 20 0.02 -14.02 -11.90
CA ARG A 20 -0.55 -13.37 -13.10
C ARG A 20 0.00 -11.98 -13.41
N GLY A 21 0.77 -11.38 -12.48
CA GLY A 21 1.35 -10.06 -12.63
C GLY A 21 2.72 -10.09 -13.30
N GLY A 22 3.13 -8.94 -13.85
CA GLY A 22 4.50 -8.74 -14.29
C GLY A 22 5.39 -8.36 -13.11
N ARG A 23 6.69 -8.17 -13.37
CA ARG A 23 7.66 -7.76 -12.33
C ARG A 23 7.23 -6.50 -11.55
N PRO A 24 6.64 -5.45 -12.17
CA PRO A 24 6.16 -4.30 -11.43
C PRO A 24 4.99 -4.61 -10.47
N GLU A 25 4.03 -5.43 -10.91
CA GLU A 25 2.89 -5.84 -10.08
C GLU A 25 3.33 -6.74 -8.92
N GLN A 26 4.27 -7.66 -9.17
CA GLN A 26 4.87 -8.51 -8.14
C GLN A 26 5.57 -7.67 -7.07
N PHE A 27 6.35 -6.67 -7.48
CA PHE A 27 7.06 -5.78 -6.55
C PHE A 27 6.09 -4.99 -5.66
N ALA A 28 5.01 -4.43 -6.20
CA ALA A 28 4.00 -3.77 -5.39
C ALA A 28 3.25 -4.74 -4.46
N GLY A 29 3.01 -5.99 -4.89
CA GLY A 29 2.46 -7.03 -4.01
C GLY A 29 3.37 -7.36 -2.83
N VAL A 30 4.70 -7.39 -3.04
CA VAL A 30 5.67 -7.57 -1.95
C VAL A 30 5.66 -6.37 -1.00
N ILE A 31 5.66 -5.14 -1.53
CA ILE A 31 5.54 -3.93 -0.70
C ILE A 31 4.27 -3.98 0.16
N LEU A 32 3.12 -4.35 -0.43
CA LEU A 32 1.86 -4.50 0.29
C LEU A 32 2.02 -5.43 1.49
N VAL A 33 2.51 -6.65 1.26
CA VAL A 33 2.63 -7.67 2.32
C VAL A 33 3.61 -7.25 3.40
N LEU A 34 4.77 -6.73 3.02
CA LEU A 34 5.79 -6.28 3.97
C LEU A 34 5.28 -5.12 4.82
N ALA A 35 4.67 -4.11 4.20
CA ALA A 35 4.09 -2.98 4.92
C ALA A 35 2.96 -3.43 5.86
N SER A 36 2.07 -4.32 5.42
CA SER A 36 1.01 -4.87 6.26
C SER A 36 1.55 -5.69 7.44
N ALA A 37 2.61 -6.48 7.23
CA ALA A 37 3.20 -7.33 8.27
C ALA A 37 3.97 -6.52 9.30
N LEU A 38 4.78 -5.57 8.84
CA LEU A 38 5.49 -4.64 9.72
C LEU A 38 4.49 -3.75 10.48
N GLY A 39 3.43 -3.29 9.84
CA GLY A 39 2.39 -2.50 10.49
C GLY A 39 1.65 -3.29 11.59
N LEU A 40 1.39 -4.57 11.37
CA LEU A 40 0.82 -5.45 12.41
C LEU A 40 1.80 -5.67 13.57
N ALA A 41 3.09 -5.83 13.29
CA ALA A 41 4.11 -6.02 14.32
C ALA A 41 4.38 -4.73 15.12
N ALA A 42 4.25 -3.57 14.49
CA ALA A 42 4.41 -2.25 15.09
C ALA A 42 3.15 -1.75 15.80
N ALA A 43 1.99 -2.36 15.55
CA ALA A 43 0.74 -1.97 16.21
C ALA A 43 0.84 -2.23 17.72
N SER A 44 0.72 -1.14 18.49
CA SER A 44 0.67 -1.14 19.94
C SER A 44 -0.70 -1.62 20.47
N ASP A 45 -0.90 -1.61 21.78
CA ASP A 45 -2.15 -2.01 22.42
C ASP A 45 -3.35 -1.24 21.82
N PRO A 46 -4.39 -1.93 21.29
CA PRO A 46 -5.54 -1.32 20.62
C PRO A 46 -6.22 -0.19 21.40
N ASP A 47 -6.17 -0.23 22.74
CA ASP A 47 -6.79 0.78 23.59
C ASP A 47 -5.96 2.10 23.65
N THR A 48 -4.68 2.03 23.30
CA THR A 48 -3.74 3.16 23.37
C THR A 48 -3.21 3.61 22.01
N SER A 49 -3.27 2.76 20.98
CA SER A 49 -2.79 3.08 19.65
C SER A 49 -3.47 4.30 19.05
N PHE A 50 -2.71 5.09 18.28
CA PHE A 50 -3.18 6.27 17.56
C PHE A 50 -3.60 7.46 18.45
N ARG A 51 -3.35 7.40 19.78
CA ARG A 51 -3.50 8.58 20.66
C ARG A 51 -2.41 9.61 20.37
N GLU A 52 -1.19 9.11 20.24
CA GLU A 52 0.04 9.82 19.88
C GLU A 52 0.39 9.52 18.42
N VAL A 53 1.50 10.10 17.93
CA VAL A 53 2.04 9.76 16.62
C VAL A 53 2.66 8.36 16.65
N GLU A 54 2.21 7.49 15.76
CA GLU A 54 2.79 6.15 15.59
C GLU A 54 4.03 6.24 14.70
N TRP A 55 5.19 6.53 15.29
CA TRP A 55 6.45 6.75 14.55
C TRP A 55 6.92 5.52 13.78
N ASP A 56 6.67 4.31 14.29
CA ASP A 56 7.03 3.07 13.61
C ASP A 56 6.19 2.88 12.34
N ILE A 57 4.88 3.11 12.44
CA ILE A 57 3.96 3.07 11.29
C ILE A 57 4.32 4.15 10.27
N PHE A 58 4.69 5.35 10.74
CA PHE A 58 5.17 6.43 9.87
C PHE A 58 6.41 6.02 9.08
N ALA A 59 7.40 5.40 9.73
CA ALA A 59 8.60 4.91 9.06
C ALA A 59 8.28 3.85 8.00
N ILE A 60 7.36 2.91 8.30
CA ILE A 60 6.88 1.90 7.36
C ILE A 60 6.23 2.56 6.14
N ASP A 61 5.42 3.59 6.34
CA ASP A 61 4.77 4.31 5.26
C ASP A 61 5.75 5.09 4.38
N ILE A 62 6.78 5.72 4.97
CA ILE A 62 7.86 6.38 4.22
C ILE A 62 8.64 5.37 3.36
N LEU A 63 9.01 4.22 3.93
CA LEU A 63 9.70 3.15 3.20
C LEU A 63 8.84 2.60 2.06
N SER A 64 7.56 2.37 2.34
CA SER A 64 6.58 1.89 1.34
C SER A 64 6.40 2.92 0.22
N PHE A 65 6.29 4.21 0.55
CA PHE A 65 6.22 5.29 -0.41
C PHE A 65 7.49 5.35 -1.28
N GLY A 66 8.67 5.27 -0.67
CA GLY A 66 9.94 5.23 -1.40
C GLY A 66 10.01 4.06 -2.38
N GLY A 67 9.57 2.87 -1.97
CA GLY A 67 9.47 1.70 -2.82
C GLY A 67 8.50 1.89 -4.00
N LEU A 68 7.31 2.44 -3.74
CA LEU A 68 6.31 2.72 -4.77
C LEU A 68 6.73 3.85 -5.71
N LEU A 69 7.44 4.86 -5.21
CA LEU A 69 7.99 5.95 -6.02
C LEU A 69 9.09 5.43 -6.93
N ALA A 70 10.03 4.63 -6.41
CA ALA A 70 11.06 3.98 -7.22
C ALA A 70 10.44 3.07 -8.30
N LEU A 71 9.37 2.35 -7.96
CA LEU A 71 8.58 1.57 -8.90
C LEU A 71 7.95 2.45 -9.98
N ALA A 72 7.35 3.59 -9.61
CA ALA A 72 6.73 4.53 -10.55
C ALA A 72 7.72 5.17 -11.53
N LEU A 73 8.95 5.43 -11.09
CA LEU A 73 9.99 5.99 -11.94
C LEU A 73 10.56 4.96 -12.94
N ARG A 74 10.58 3.67 -12.57
CA ARG A 74 11.20 2.60 -13.38
C ARG A 74 10.20 1.84 -14.26
N ALA A 75 8.95 1.69 -13.82
CA ALA A 75 7.97 0.87 -14.52
C ALA A 75 7.48 1.55 -15.81
N ASN A 76 7.30 0.78 -16.88
CA ASN A 76 6.65 1.26 -18.10
C ASN A 76 5.11 1.32 -17.97
N ARG A 77 4.62 1.79 -16.81
CA ARG A 77 3.20 1.75 -16.42
C ARG A 77 2.84 3.02 -15.67
N TYR A 78 1.61 3.50 -15.87
CA TYR A 78 1.10 4.70 -15.19
C TYR A 78 0.49 4.41 -13.82
N TRP A 79 0.09 3.17 -13.53
CA TRP A 79 -0.59 2.86 -12.27
C TRP A 79 0.27 3.04 -11.01
N PRO A 80 1.61 2.83 -11.01
CA PRO A 80 2.37 2.95 -9.77
C PRO A 80 2.42 4.37 -9.20
N SER A 81 2.34 5.42 -10.04
CA SER A 81 2.28 6.80 -9.56
C SER A 81 1.00 7.07 -8.76
N CYS A 82 -0.13 6.49 -9.18
CA CYS A 82 -1.38 6.54 -8.42
C CYS A 82 -1.23 5.87 -7.06
N THR A 83 -0.56 4.72 -6.98
CA THR A 83 -0.32 4.04 -5.70
C THR A 83 0.64 4.81 -4.77
N ALA A 84 1.66 5.46 -5.32
CA ALA A 84 2.54 6.33 -4.55
C ALA A 84 1.74 7.53 -3.98
N GLY A 85 0.84 8.11 -4.77
CA GLY A 85 -0.06 9.18 -4.33
C GLY A 85 -0.99 8.75 -3.19
N LEU A 86 -1.56 7.54 -3.25
CA LEU A 86 -2.38 7.00 -2.15
C LEU A 86 -1.59 6.87 -0.84
N LYS A 87 -0.30 6.51 -0.92
CA LYS A 87 0.56 6.34 0.25
C LYS A 87 1.00 7.68 0.88
N LEU A 88 0.88 8.81 0.17
CA LEU A 88 1.14 10.13 0.75
C LEU A 88 0.09 10.58 1.77
N ALA A 89 -1.15 10.11 1.66
CA ALA A 89 -2.22 10.56 2.55
C ALA A 89 -2.03 10.09 4.02
N PRO A 90 -1.67 8.82 4.31
CA PRO A 90 -1.27 8.41 5.65
C PRO A 90 -0.07 9.20 6.18
N ILE A 91 0.98 9.40 5.36
CA ILE A 91 2.15 10.24 5.70
C ILE A 91 1.73 11.65 6.11
N ALA A 92 0.84 12.28 5.33
CA ALA A 92 0.29 13.59 5.68
C ALA A 92 -0.52 13.56 6.99
N GLY A 93 -1.25 12.47 7.24
CA GLY A 93 -1.94 12.24 8.51
C GLY A 93 -1.01 12.17 9.71
N HIS A 94 0.12 11.48 9.60
CA HIS A 94 1.16 11.46 10.64
C HIS A 94 1.72 12.86 10.89
N ILE A 95 2.07 13.59 9.84
CA ILE A 95 2.61 14.96 9.95
C ILE A 95 1.58 15.89 10.61
N ALA A 96 0.31 15.81 10.20
CA ALA A 96 -0.75 16.62 10.79
C ALA A 96 -0.95 16.30 12.28
N LYS A 97 -0.96 15.01 12.66
CA LYS A 97 -1.05 14.57 14.06
C LYS A 97 0.16 15.02 14.89
N ALA A 98 1.36 15.08 14.28
CA ALA A 98 2.57 15.56 14.95
C ALA A 98 2.56 17.08 15.20
N ILE A 99 1.99 17.86 14.28
CA ILE A 99 1.89 19.31 14.39
C ILE A 99 0.78 19.70 15.38
N ASP A 100 -0.37 19.03 15.30
CA ASP A 100 -1.53 19.30 16.14
C ASP A 100 -2.16 17.98 16.64
N PRO A 101 -1.64 17.42 17.75
CA PRO A 101 -2.14 16.16 18.29
C PRO A 101 -3.61 16.21 18.71
N GLY A 102 -4.14 17.41 19.01
CA GLY A 102 -5.47 17.60 19.57
C GLY A 102 -6.60 17.64 18.54
N SER A 103 -6.33 18.04 17.29
CA SER A 103 -7.40 18.23 16.29
C SER A 103 -7.87 16.96 15.59
N ILE A 104 -7.02 15.92 15.52
CA ILE A 104 -7.37 14.67 14.84
C ILE A 104 -7.76 13.61 15.87
N ALA A 105 -9.04 13.23 15.85
CA ALA A 105 -9.55 12.13 16.66
C ALA A 105 -8.78 10.83 16.39
N GLN A 106 -8.42 10.10 17.44
CA GLN A 106 -7.69 8.83 17.41
C GLN A 106 -8.26 7.86 16.36
N HIS A 107 -9.58 7.71 16.33
CA HIS A 107 -10.26 6.83 15.38
C HIS A 107 -10.05 7.27 13.93
N SER A 108 -10.24 8.55 13.60
CA SER A 108 -10.05 9.08 12.24
C SER A 108 -8.62 8.89 11.75
N TYR A 109 -7.64 9.08 12.65
CA TYR A 109 -6.22 8.86 12.35
C TYR A 109 -5.91 7.37 12.09
N GLY A 110 -6.41 6.45 12.92
CA GLY A 110 -6.27 5.01 12.67
C GLY A 110 -6.97 4.56 11.37
N TRP A 111 -8.17 5.07 11.10
CA TRP A 111 -8.92 4.78 9.87
C TRP A 111 -8.17 5.21 8.61
N LEU A 112 -7.54 6.38 8.61
CA LEU A 112 -6.74 6.88 7.48
C LEU A 112 -5.62 5.90 7.10
N ASN A 113 -4.97 5.30 8.09
CA ASN A 113 -3.88 4.35 7.90
C ASN A 113 -4.33 3.02 7.27
N VAL A 114 -5.57 2.58 7.55
CA VAL A 114 -6.08 1.30 7.05
C VAL A 114 -6.86 1.47 5.75
N VAL A 115 -7.76 2.45 5.68
CA VAL A 115 -8.79 2.54 4.64
C VAL A 115 -8.17 2.72 3.24
N LEU A 116 -7.03 3.41 3.15
CA LEU A 116 -6.33 3.66 1.89
C LEU A 116 -5.57 2.45 1.36
N THR A 117 -5.43 1.39 2.16
CA THR A 117 -4.86 0.13 1.69
C THR A 117 -5.82 -0.62 0.74
N TYR A 118 -7.14 -0.49 0.94
CA TYR A 118 -8.13 -1.11 0.04
C TYR A 118 -8.11 -0.56 -1.40
N PRO A 119 -8.13 0.77 -1.67
CA PRO A 119 -7.97 1.27 -3.03
C PRO A 119 -6.59 0.95 -3.60
N PHE A 120 -5.53 0.90 -2.77
CA PHE A 120 -4.21 0.43 -3.20
C PHE A 120 -4.25 -1.02 -3.72
N MET A 121 -4.89 -1.93 -2.98
CA MET A 121 -5.13 -3.32 -3.42
C MET A 121 -5.92 -3.36 -4.74
N ALA A 122 -6.98 -2.56 -4.86
CA ALA A 122 -7.80 -2.51 -6.07
C ALA A 122 -6.98 -2.08 -7.29
N VAL A 123 -6.12 -1.06 -7.15
CA VAL A 123 -5.23 -0.59 -8.22
C VAL A 123 -4.26 -1.69 -8.65
N ILE A 124 -3.68 -2.45 -7.72
CA ILE A 124 -2.80 -3.59 -8.04
C ILE A 124 -3.55 -4.67 -8.83
N VAL A 125 -4.77 -5.03 -8.39
CA VAL A 125 -5.57 -6.04 -9.10
C VAL A 125 -5.89 -5.57 -10.52
N VAL A 126 -6.33 -4.33 -10.69
CA VAL A 126 -6.58 -3.74 -12.02
C VAL A 126 -5.30 -3.70 -12.87
N ALA A 127 -4.15 -3.43 -12.27
CA ALA A 127 -2.86 -3.46 -12.95
C ALA A 127 -2.52 -4.85 -13.49
N VAL A 128 -2.75 -5.90 -12.69
CA VAL A 128 -2.58 -7.30 -13.13
C VAL A 128 -3.53 -7.64 -14.28
N LEU A 129 -4.80 -7.25 -14.20
CA LEU A 129 -5.76 -7.50 -15.29
C LEU A 129 -5.32 -6.83 -16.59
N ARG A 130 -4.91 -5.56 -16.53
CA ARG A 130 -4.40 -4.81 -17.68
C ARG A 130 -3.11 -5.40 -18.23
N HIS A 131 -2.23 -5.92 -17.37
CA HIS A 131 -1.04 -6.65 -17.79
C HIS A 131 -1.39 -7.85 -18.66
N ARG A 132 -2.31 -8.69 -18.20
CA ARG A 132 -2.71 -9.90 -18.92
C ARG A 132 -3.29 -9.58 -20.28
N THR A 133 -4.15 -8.56 -20.36
CA THR A 133 -4.72 -8.11 -21.64
C THR A 133 -3.64 -7.64 -22.62
N ARG A 134 -2.62 -6.89 -22.14
CA ARG A 134 -1.51 -6.47 -23.00
C ARG A 134 -0.65 -7.64 -23.46
N ALA A 135 -0.29 -8.54 -22.54
CA ALA A 135 0.51 -9.72 -22.85
C ALA A 135 -0.18 -10.62 -23.89
N GLN A 136 -1.50 -10.78 -23.79
CA GLN A 136 -2.29 -11.56 -24.77
C GLN A 136 -2.38 -10.89 -26.14
N ARG A 137 -2.43 -9.55 -26.20
CA ARG A 137 -2.60 -8.81 -27.47
C ARG A 137 -1.29 -8.57 -28.21
N HIS A 138 -0.19 -8.32 -27.49
CA HIS A 138 1.06 -7.83 -28.06
C HIS A 138 2.25 -8.78 -27.87
N GLY A 139 2.07 -9.90 -27.15
CA GLY A 139 3.09 -10.93 -26.94
C GLY A 139 4.23 -10.55 -25.98
N VAL A 140 4.72 -9.30 -26.05
CA VAL A 140 5.79 -8.77 -25.19
C VAL A 140 5.28 -7.53 -24.46
N ASP A 141 5.28 -7.58 -23.13
CA ASP A 141 4.94 -6.43 -22.26
C ASP A 141 6.16 -6.12 -21.37
N ALA A 142 7.03 -5.23 -21.84
CA ALA A 142 8.27 -4.88 -21.15
C ALA A 142 7.98 -4.30 -19.75
N PRO A 143 8.58 -4.84 -18.68
CA PRO A 143 8.26 -4.41 -17.32
C PRO A 143 8.83 -3.03 -16.96
N TRP A 144 9.99 -2.68 -17.51
CA TRP A 144 10.79 -1.52 -17.16
C TRP A 144 11.03 -0.62 -18.38
N ARG A 145 11.29 0.66 -18.13
CA ARG A 145 11.70 1.64 -19.15
C ARG A 145 13.18 1.51 -19.46
#